data_AF-A0AAE3N0V9-F1
#
_entry.id   AF-A0AAE3N0V9-F1
#
_cell.length_a   1.000
_cell.length_b   1.000
_cell.length_c   1.000
_cell.angle_alpha   90.00
_cell.angle_beta   90.00
_cell.angle_gamma   90.00
#
_symmetry.space_group_name_H-M   'P 1'
#
loop_
_entity.id
_entity.type
_entity.pdbx_description
1 polymer ?
#
loop_
_entity_poly.entity_id
_entity_poly.type
_entity_poly.pdbx_seq_one_letter_code
_entity_poly.pdbx_strand_id
1 'polypeptide(L)' 'MNSAPITTWEGAEAYFTFADKPAVLMLIAVLGILAGGYTLVSMIKHENACYNYTKKKP' A
#
# COMPACT_ATOMS: atom_id res chain seq x y z
N MET A 1 5.14 9.47 32.43
CA MET A 1 5.19 8.26 31.60
C MET A 1 6.11 7.28 32.28
N ASN A 2 5.58 6.20 32.85
CA ASN A 2 6.37 5.08 33.39
C ASN A 2 6.56 4.07 32.25
N SER A 3 7.61 4.24 31.45
CA SER A 3 8.07 3.18 30.54
C SER A 3 8.91 2.19 31.34
N ALA A 4 8.27 1.35 32.15
CA ALA A 4 8.96 0.18 32.67
C ALA A 4 9.31 -0.74 31.48
N PRO A 5 10.55 -1.26 31.38
CA PRO A 5 10.89 -2.23 30.35
C PRO A 5 9.97 -3.44 30.46
N ILE A 6 9.47 -3.95 29.34
CA ILE A 6 8.81 -5.26 29.32
C ILE A 6 9.85 -6.30 29.76
N THR A 7 9.66 -6.92 30.92
CA THR A 7 10.60 -7.90 31.50
C THR A 7 10.25 -9.34 31.15
N THR A 8 9.06 -9.58 30.57
CA THR A 8 8.60 -10.90 30.12
C THR A 8 7.82 -10.76 28.82
N TRP A 9 7.95 -11.75 27.93
CA TRP A 9 7.19 -11.85 26.68
C TRP A 9 6.00 -12.81 26.80
N GLU A 10 5.65 -13.20 28.03
CA GLU A 10 4.56 -14.11 28.30
C GLU A 10 3.23 -13.42 27.95
N GLY A 11 2.54 -13.91 26.94
CA GLY A 11 1.35 -13.27 26.36
C GLY A 11 1.64 -12.12 25.36
N ALA A 12 2.91 -11.81 25.08
CA ALA A 12 3.30 -10.89 24.01
C ALA A 12 3.33 -11.61 22.67
N GLU A 13 2.17 -12.10 22.22
CA GLU A 13 2.04 -12.79 20.95
C GLU A 13 1.60 -11.80 19.85
N ALA A 14 2.24 -11.92 18.69
CA ALA A 14 1.85 -11.16 17.52
C ALA A 14 0.57 -11.77 16.92
N TYR A 15 -0.54 -11.06 17.03
CA TYR A 15 -1.80 -11.46 16.42
C TYR A 15 -1.84 -11.01 14.95
N PHE A 16 -1.70 -11.99 14.05
CA PHE A 16 -1.85 -11.76 12.62
C PHE A 16 -3.26 -12.14 12.19
N THR A 17 -4.13 -11.13 12.02
CA THR A 17 -5.57 -11.28 11.73
C THR A 17 -5.92 -12.27 10.61
N PHE A 18 -5.03 -12.40 9.61
CA PHE A 18 -5.24 -13.25 8.44
C PHE A 18 -4.13 -14.29 8.22
N ALA A 19 -3.29 -14.59 9.22
CA ALA A 19 -2.20 -15.57 9.06
C ALA A 19 -2.72 -16.94 8.56
N ASP A 20 -3.85 -17.41 9.09
CA ASP A 20 -4.44 -18.70 8.71
C ASP A 20 -5.38 -18.60 7.50
N LYS A 21 -5.48 -17.42 6.86
CA LYS A 21 -6.39 -17.16 5.73
C LYS A 21 -5.58 -16.76 4.50
N PRO A 22 -4.83 -17.69 3.87
CA PRO A 22 -3.95 -17.37 2.74
C PRO A 22 -4.70 -16.75 1.56
N ALA A 23 -5.95 -17.16 1.31
CA ALA A 23 -6.78 -16.56 0.28
C ALA A 23 -7.07 -15.06 0.51
N VAL A 24 -7.28 -14.66 1.77
CA VAL A 24 -7.54 -13.25 2.12
C VAL A 24 -6.27 -12.42 1.95
N LEU A 25 -5.11 -12.96 2.35
CA LEU A 25 -3.83 -12.29 2.12
C LEU A 25 -3.53 -12.09 0.63
N MET A 26 -3.77 -13.12 -0.19
CA MET A 26 -3.61 -13.02 -1.65
C MET A 26 -4.55 -11.98 -2.26
N LEU A 27 -5.81 -11.93 -1.82
CA LEU A 27 -6.76 -10.93 -2.27
C LEU A 27 -6.28 -9.51 -1.96
N ILE A 28 -5.86 -9.25 -0.71
CA ILE A 28 -5.36 -7.93 -0.30
C ILE A 28 -4.11 -7.55 -1.10
N ALA A 29 -3.19 -8.50 -1.30
CA ALA A 29 -1.98 -8.27 -2.10
C ALA A 29 -2.30 -7.90 -3.55
N VAL A 30 -3.22 -8.63 -4.19
CA VAL A 30 -3.67 -8.33 -5.57
C VAL A 30 -4.33 -6.97 -5.64
N LEU A 31 -5.20 -6.62 -4.69
CA LEU A 31 -5.83 -5.30 -4.63
C LEU A 31 -4.79 -4.17 -4.50
N GLY A 32 -3.76 -4.38 -3.68
CA GLY A 32 -2.64 -3.43 -3.55
C GLY A 32 -1.88 -3.22 -4.86
N ILE A 33 -1.54 -4.32 -5.56
CA ILE A 33 -0.87 -4.26 -6.87
C ILE A 33 -1.75 -3.53 -7.89
N LEU A 34 -3.06 -3.84 -7.95
CA LEU A 34 -3.99 -3.19 -8.87
C LEU A 34 -4.12 -1.69 -8.59
N ALA A 35 -4.25 -1.31 -7.31
CA ALA A 35 -4.31 0.10 -6.92
C ALA A 35 -3.04 0.85 -7.29
N GLY A 36 -1.86 0.28 -7.00
CA GLY A 36 -0.56 0.87 -7.37
C GLY A 36 -0.35 0.95 -8.89
N GLY A 37 -0.73 -0.09 -9.63
CA GLY A 37 -0.67 -0.08 -11.09
C GLY A 37 -1.60 0.98 -11.69
N TYR A 38 -2.81 1.11 -11.14
CA TYR A 38 -3.77 2.12 -11.57
C TYR A 38 -3.25 3.55 -11.33
N THR A 39 -2.70 3.84 -10.15
CA THR A 39 -2.18 5.19 -9.85
C THR A 39 -1.02 5.56 -10.77
N LEU A 40 -0.09 4.63 -11.03
CA LEU A 40 1.01 4.84 -11.98
C LEU A 40 0.50 5.15 -13.39
N VAL A 41 -0.41 4.34 -13.93
CA VAL A 41 -0.98 4.56 -15.26
C VAL A 41 -1.74 5.89 -15.32
N SER A 42 -2.46 6.24 -14.26
CA SER A 42 -3.17 7.52 -14.18
C SER A 42 -2.22 8.71 -14.19
N MET A 43 -1.10 8.65 -13.45
CA MET A 43 -0.10 9.71 -13.44
C MET A 43 0.59 9.86 -14.78
N ILE A 44 1.01 8.76 -15.42
CA ILE A 44 1.61 8.79 -16.76
C ILE A 44 0.66 9.45 -17.77
N LYS A 45 -0.64 9.12 -17.72
CA LYS A 45 -1.65 9.74 -18.59
C LYS A 45 -1.79 11.23 -18.32
N HIS A 46 -1.84 11.63 -17.04
CA HIS A 46 -1.93 13.03 -16.63
C HIS A 46 -0.72 13.84 -17.11
N GLU A 47 0.50 13.35 -16.89
CA GLU A 47 1.73 14.01 -17.30
C GLU A 47 1.81 14.16 -18.82
N ASN A 48 1.51 13.10 -19.58
CA ASN A 48 1.50 13.16 -21.03
C ASN A 48 0.46 14.14 -21.58
N ALA A 49 -0.72 14.22 -20.96
CA ALA A 49 -1.74 15.19 -21.33
C ALA A 49 -1.26 16.63 -21.07
N CYS A 50 -0.66 16.90 -19.91
CA CYS A 50 -0.06 18.20 -19.58
C CYS A 50 1.07 18.57 -20.53
N TYR A 51 1.99 17.64 -20.82
CA TYR A 51 3.12 17.86 -21.72
C TYR A 51 2.66 18.17 -23.16
N ASN A 52 1.66 17.45 -23.65
CA ASN A 52 1.10 17.70 -24.98
C ASN A 52 0.31 19.01 -25.04
N TYR A 53 -0.34 19.42 -23.94
CA TYR A 53 -1.00 20.71 -23.83
C TYR A 53 0.00 21.86 -23.87
N THR A 54 1.11 21.77 -23.12
CA THR A 54 2.15 22.83 -23.11
C THR A 54 2.84 22.96 -24.45
N LYS A 55 3.11 21.85 -25.15
CA LYS A 55 3.68 21.87 -26.52
C LYS A 55 2.77 22.51 -27.57
N LYS A 56 1.46 22.57 -27.33
CA LYS A 56 0.46 23.14 -28.26
C LYS A 56 0.15 24.61 -28.01
N LYS A 57 0.68 25.22 -26.94
CA LYS A 57 0.55 26.68 -26.76
C LYS A 57 1.47 27.39 -27.76
N PRO A 58 0.96 28.37 -28.53
CA PRO A 58 1.77 29.19 -29.43
C PRO A 58 2.77 30.06 -28.66
#